data_AF-A0A3B9Y616-F1
#
_entry.id   AF-A0A3B9Y616-F1
#
_cell.length_a   1.000
_cell.length_b   1.000
_cell.length_c   1.000
_cell.angle_alpha   90.00
_cell.angle_beta   90.00
_cell.angle_gamma   90.00
#
_symmetry.space_group_name_H-M   'P 1'
#
loop_
_entity.id
_entity.type
_entity.pdbx_description
1 polymer ?
#
loop_
_entity_poly.entity_id
_entity_poly.type
_entity_poly.pdbx_seq_one_letter_code
_entity_poly.pdbx_strand_id
1 'polypeptide(L)'
;LKGMAKKDSRGTTYNDGYGYYGFGDIALEVARAAEETRPHEAIELYRQSAERLIALRDRKNYQAACKYLAKMRELYEKLGEHEAWKSYVTALREQNRNLRALKEELVKAGL
;
A
#
# COMPACT_ATOMS: atom_id res chain seq x y z
N LEU A 1 11.40 -27.95 0.81
CA LEU A 1 12.04 -27.00 1.74
C LEU A 1 11.00 -25.95 2.12
N LYS A 2 10.44 -26.06 3.33
CA LYS A 2 9.33 -25.24 3.82
C LYS A 2 9.88 -23.86 4.17
N GLY A 3 9.49 -22.83 3.41
CA GLY A 3 9.92 -21.45 3.59
C GLY A 3 9.65 -20.98 5.02
N MET A 4 10.71 -20.68 5.75
CA MET A 4 10.64 -20.25 7.14
C MET A 4 10.25 -18.78 7.17
N ALA A 5 9.02 -18.49 7.57
CA ALA A 5 8.55 -17.13 7.81
C ALA A 5 9.41 -16.49 8.91
N LYS A 6 10.18 -15.45 8.56
CA LYS A 6 10.80 -14.58 9.56
C LYS A 6 9.73 -13.61 10.07
N LYS A 7 9.39 -13.73 11.35
CA LYS A 7 8.50 -12.82 12.06
C LYS A 7 9.32 -11.65 12.60
N ASP A 8 8.83 -10.43 12.42
CA ASP A 8 9.23 -9.30 13.26
C ASP A 8 8.42 -9.28 14.57
N SER A 9 8.82 -8.41 15.50
CA SER A 9 8.23 -8.26 16.83
C SER A 9 6.77 -7.79 16.85
N ARG A 10 6.17 -7.45 15.69
CA ARG A 10 4.80 -6.94 15.56
C ARG A 10 3.83 -7.92 14.89
N GLY A 11 4.25 -9.15 14.60
CA GLY A 11 3.35 -10.26 14.26
C GLY A 11 2.54 -10.09 12.96
N THR A 12 2.94 -9.18 12.08
CA THR A 12 2.22 -8.95 10.81
C THR A 12 2.67 -9.97 9.78
N THR A 13 1.79 -10.93 9.44
CA THR A 13 2.06 -11.92 8.39
C THR A 13 1.63 -11.37 7.04
N TYR A 14 2.59 -10.98 6.20
CA TYR A 14 2.32 -10.69 4.79
C TYR A 14 2.41 -12.00 4.02
N ASN A 15 1.25 -12.50 3.58
CA ASN A 15 1.18 -13.67 2.71
C ASN A 15 1.59 -13.27 1.28
N ASP A 16 2.70 -13.86 0.82
CA ASP A 16 3.24 -13.83 -0.53
C ASP A 16 2.23 -14.35 -1.56
N GLY A 17 1.97 -13.54 -2.59
CA GLY A 17 1.07 -13.92 -3.68
C GLY A 17 0.75 -12.73 -4.57
N TYR A 18 1.77 -12.17 -5.24
CA TYR A 18 1.59 -11.09 -6.21
C TYR A 18 1.82 -11.65 -7.62
N GLY A 19 0.72 -11.90 -8.33
CA GLY A 19 0.73 -12.07 -9.77
C GLY A 19 0.06 -10.86 -10.42
N TYR A 20 0.84 -9.93 -10.97
CA TYR A 20 0.43 -9.00 -12.03
C TYR A 20 1.69 -8.49 -12.77
N TYR A 21 1.75 -8.74 -14.08
CA TYR A 21 2.93 -8.70 -14.94
C TYR A 21 3.64 -7.32 -15.05
N GLY A 22 4.98 -7.34 -14.98
CA GLY A 22 5.86 -6.76 -16.01
C GLY A 22 6.52 -5.41 -15.74
N PHE A 23 5.86 -4.48 -15.04
CA PHE A 23 6.44 -3.14 -14.78
C PHE A 23 6.17 -2.63 -13.36
N GLY A 24 5.15 -3.16 -12.68
CA GLY A 24 4.89 -2.87 -11.28
C GLY A 24 5.92 -3.49 -10.33
N ASP A 25 6.56 -4.59 -10.74
CA ASP A 25 7.48 -5.36 -9.90
C ASP A 25 8.71 -4.54 -9.49
N ILE A 26 9.42 -3.96 -10.46
CA ILE A 26 10.63 -3.17 -10.21
C ILE A 26 10.33 -1.93 -9.36
N ALA A 27 9.26 -1.19 -9.66
CA ALA A 27 8.92 0.01 -8.90
C ALA A 27 8.63 -0.33 -7.41
N LEU A 28 8.05 -1.49 -7.14
CA LEU A 28 7.76 -1.97 -5.79
C LEU A 28 9.00 -2.52 -5.09
N GLU A 29 9.88 -3.22 -5.80
CA GLU A 29 11.18 -3.64 -5.28
C GLU A 29 12.03 -2.41 -4.91
N VAL A 30 12.04 -1.38 -5.77
CA VAL A 30 12.71 -0.11 -5.51
C VAL A 30 12.07 0.60 -4.32
N ALA A 31 10.73 0.67 -4.25
CA ALA A 31 10.04 1.27 -3.10
C ALA A 31 10.45 0.57 -1.80
N ARG A 32 10.43 -0.76 -1.78
CA ARG A 32 10.83 -1.58 -0.62
C ARG A 32 12.29 -1.35 -0.23
N ALA A 33 13.20 -1.31 -1.19
CA ALA A 33 14.62 -1.04 -0.93
C ALA A 33 14.84 0.39 -0.41
N ALA A 34 14.01 1.34 -0.83
CA ALA A 34 14.09 2.74 -0.44
C ALA A 34 13.47 3.02 0.94
N GLU A 35 12.64 2.14 1.51
CA GLU A 35 11.89 2.41 2.77
C GLU A 35 12.75 2.93 3.92
N GLU A 36 13.98 2.42 4.07
CA GLU A 36 14.85 2.75 5.20
C GLU A 36 15.76 3.96 4.91
N THR A 37 16.22 4.12 3.66
CA THR A 37 17.18 5.19 3.30
C THR A 37 16.52 6.43 2.72
N ARG A 38 15.34 6.27 2.11
CA ARG A 38 14.64 7.25 1.27
C ARG A 38 13.11 7.06 1.39
N PRO A 39 12.55 7.23 2.60
CA PRO A 39 11.16 6.88 2.90
C PRO A 39 10.15 7.71 2.12
N HIS A 40 10.42 8.99 1.83
CA HIS A 40 9.52 9.82 1.01
C HIS A 40 9.44 9.32 -0.43
N GLU A 41 10.54 8.89 -1.03
CA GLU A 41 10.54 8.30 -2.37
C GLU A 41 9.82 6.95 -2.41
N ALA A 42 9.97 6.14 -1.35
CA ALA A 42 9.20 4.91 -1.21
C ALA A 42 7.69 5.19 -1.13
N ILE A 43 7.27 6.20 -0.36
CA ILE A 43 5.88 6.66 -0.26
C ILE A 43 5.32 7.01 -1.65
N GLU A 44 6.05 7.80 -2.44
CA GLU A 44 5.60 8.22 -3.77
C GLU A 44 5.45 7.04 -4.74
N LEU A 45 6.35 6.06 -4.69
CA LEU A 45 6.24 4.84 -5.52
C LEU A 45 5.04 3.99 -5.11
N TYR A 46 4.79 3.82 -3.81
CA TYR A 46 3.60 3.12 -3.31
C TYR A 46 2.32 3.85 -3.68
N ARG A 47 2.31 5.18 -3.59
CA ARG A 47 1.19 6.03 -4.00
C ARG A 47 0.82 5.81 -5.46
N GLN A 48 1.79 5.97 -6.37
CA GLN A 48 1.57 5.79 -7.81
C GLN A 48 1.04 4.39 -8.14
N SER A 49 1.56 3.38 -7.45
CA SER A 49 1.12 1.98 -7.61
C SER A 49 -0.32 1.77 -7.11
N ALA A 50 -0.66 2.32 -5.94
CA ALA A 50 -2.01 2.24 -5.39
C ALA A 50 -3.04 2.95 -6.26
N GLU A 51 -2.74 4.19 -6.71
CA GLU A 51 -3.62 4.97 -7.57
C GLU A 51 -3.84 4.27 -8.93
N ARG A 52 -2.80 3.68 -9.53
CA ARG A 52 -2.92 2.87 -10.75
C ARG A 52 -3.85 1.68 -10.54
N LEU A 53 -3.69 0.94 -9.45
CA LEU A 53 -4.53 -0.23 -9.16
C LEU A 53 -6.00 0.17 -8.92
N ILE A 54 -6.24 1.29 -8.25
CA ILE A 54 -7.59 1.84 -8.07
C ILE A 54 -8.22 2.20 -9.43
N ALA A 55 -7.43 2.77 -10.34
CA ALA A 55 -7.91 3.12 -11.69
C ALA A 55 -8.34 1.90 -12.53
N LEU A 56 -7.78 0.70 -12.27
CA LEU A 56 -8.18 -0.54 -12.96
C LEU A 56 -9.56 -1.07 -12.54
N ARG A 57 -10.15 -0.53 -11.47
CA ARG A 57 -11.54 -0.78 -11.03
C ARG A 57 -11.96 -2.25 -10.83
N ASP A 58 -11.02 -3.10 -10.45
CA ASP A 58 -11.28 -4.49 -10.08
C ASP A 58 -11.05 -4.72 -8.58
N ARG A 59 -11.83 -5.63 -7.97
CA ARG A 59 -11.76 -5.90 -6.53
C ARG A 59 -10.39 -6.41 -6.10
N LYS A 60 -9.71 -7.23 -6.90
CA LYS A 60 -8.35 -7.71 -6.60
C LYS A 60 -7.35 -6.57 -6.65
N ASN A 61 -7.54 -5.63 -7.58
CA ASN A 61 -6.69 -4.46 -7.67
C ASN A 61 -6.91 -3.52 -6.47
N TYR A 62 -8.14 -3.34 -5.98
CA TYR A 62 -8.38 -2.60 -4.74
C TYR A 62 -7.71 -3.24 -3.53
N GLN A 63 -7.74 -4.57 -3.42
CA GLN A 63 -7.03 -5.27 -2.35
C GLN A 63 -5.53 -5.03 -2.41
N ALA A 64 -4.92 -5.12 -3.59
CA ALA A 64 -3.51 -4.81 -3.78
C ALA A 64 -3.19 -3.35 -3.46
N ALA A 65 -4.05 -2.40 -3.87
CA ALA A 65 -3.89 -0.99 -3.55
C ALA A 65 -3.90 -0.74 -2.04
N CYS A 66 -4.82 -1.38 -1.31
CA CYS A 66 -4.89 -1.28 0.15
C CYS A 66 -3.61 -1.74 0.85
N LYS A 67 -2.90 -2.74 0.30
CA LYS A 67 -1.60 -3.17 0.84
C LYS A 67 -0.54 -2.07 0.73
N TYR A 68 -0.50 -1.35 -0.40
CA TYR A 68 0.45 -0.24 -0.59
C TYR A 68 0.06 0.98 0.25
N LEU A 69 -1.23 1.26 0.38
CA LEU A 69 -1.71 2.31 1.28
C LEU A 69 -1.35 2.03 2.75
N ALA A 70 -1.41 0.77 3.19
CA ALA A 70 -0.94 0.38 4.52
C ALA A 70 0.58 0.59 4.69
N LYS A 71 1.38 0.30 3.67
CA LYS A 71 2.82 0.59 3.66
C LYS A 71 3.11 2.09 3.76
N MET A 72 2.36 2.91 3.01
CA MET A 72 2.47 4.36 3.12
C MET A 72 2.15 4.84 4.53
N ARG A 73 1.09 4.33 5.17
CA ARG A 73 0.75 4.66 6.56
C ARG A 73 1.92 4.35 7.50
N GLU A 74 2.49 3.15 7.41
CA GLU A 74 3.65 2.75 8.23
C GLU A 74 4.84 3.70 8.04
N LEU A 75 5.12 4.14 6.81
CA LEU A 75 6.22 5.06 6.53
C LEU A 75 5.94 6.48 7.07
N TYR A 76 4.73 7.00 6.88
CA TYR A 76 4.34 8.28 7.47
C TYR A 76 4.40 8.25 9.01
N GLU A 77 3.98 7.15 9.63
CA GLU A 77 4.09 6.96 11.08
C GLU A 77 5.55 6.93 11.55
N LYS A 78 6.44 6.22 10.84
CA LYS A 78 7.90 6.24 11.11
C LYS A 78 8.49 7.64 11.02
N LEU A 79 7.99 8.46 10.10
CA LEU A 79 8.42 9.85 9.89
C LEU A 79 7.79 10.86 10.86
N GLY A 80 6.80 10.46 11.66
CA GLY A 80 6.03 11.36 12.52
C GLY A 80 5.04 12.26 11.74
N GLU A 81 4.79 11.96 10.47
CA GLU A 81 4.00 12.75 9.53
C GLU A 81 2.52 12.31 9.48
N HIS A 82 1.91 12.12 10.65
CA HIS A 82 0.55 11.59 10.76
C HIS A 82 -0.52 12.45 10.07
N GLU A 83 -0.37 13.78 10.10
CA GLU A 83 -1.32 14.70 9.46
C GLU A 83 -1.23 14.67 7.92
N ALA A 84 -0.04 14.42 7.37
CA ALA A 84 0.13 14.23 5.93
C ALA A 84 -0.59 12.94 5.48
N TRP A 85 -0.41 11.84 6.22
CA TRP A 85 -1.16 10.60 5.98
C TRP A 85 -2.67 10.79 6.05
N LYS A 86 -3.18 11.43 7.11
CA LYS A 86 -4.63 11.70 7.27
C LYS A 86 -5.19 12.52 6.12
N SER A 87 -4.47 13.57 5.72
CA SER A 87 -4.86 14.43 4.60
C SER A 87 -4.94 13.65 3.31
N TYR A 88 -3.93 12.83 3.02
CA TYR A 88 -3.87 12.00 1.83
C TYR A 88 -5.00 10.96 1.78
N VAL A 89 -5.19 10.15 2.84
CA VAL A 89 -6.21 9.09 2.83
C VAL A 89 -7.63 9.66 2.78
N THR A 90 -7.86 10.82 3.40
CA THR A 90 -9.14 11.53 3.32
C THR A 90 -9.42 12.00 1.90
N ALA A 91 -8.44 12.62 1.24
CA ALA A 91 -8.58 13.05 -0.15
C ALA A 91 -8.82 11.87 -1.09
N LEU A 92 -8.10 10.76 -0.91
CA LEU A 92 -8.28 9.53 -1.69
C LEU A 92 -9.71 8.98 -1.55
N ARG A 93 -10.25 8.95 -0.33
CA ARG A 93 -11.61 8.49 -0.04
C ARG A 93 -12.66 9.36 -0.71
N GLU A 94 -12.47 10.67 -0.69
CA GLU A 94 -13.40 11.63 -1.31
C GLU A 94 -13.38 11.52 -2.84
N GLN A 95 -12.18 11.48 -3.44
CA GLN A 95 -12.01 11.32 -4.89
C GLN A 95 -12.67 10.03 -5.40
N ASN A 96 -12.69 8.98 -4.57
CA ASN A 96 -13.24 7.68 -4.93
C ASN A 96 -14.58 7.37 -4.24
N ARG A 97 -15.34 8.38 -3.81
CA ARG A 97 -16.56 8.21 -3.01
C ARG A 97 -17.67 7.38 -3.67
N ASN A 98 -17.64 7.19 -4.99
CA ASN A 98 -18.63 6.39 -5.71
C ASN A 98 -18.23 4.90 -5.84
N LEU A 99 -16.99 4.55 -5.50
CA LEU A 99 -16.46 3.19 -5.62
C LEU A 99 -16.76 2.38 -4.34
N ARG A 100 -17.97 1.83 -4.23
CA ARG A 100 -18.41 1.05 -3.06
C ARG A 100 -17.47 -0.09 -2.70
N ALA A 101 -17.05 -0.88 -3.69
CA ALA A 101 -16.13 -1.99 -3.46
C ALA A 101 -14.77 -1.53 -2.93
N LEU A 102 -14.24 -0.40 -3.41
CA LEU A 102 -13.00 0.17 -2.86
C LEU A 102 -13.19 0.58 -1.39
N LYS A 103 -14.31 1.24 -1.05
CA LYS A 103 -14.60 1.63 0.33
C LYS A 103 -14.62 0.42 1.27
N GLU A 104 -15.23 -0.68 0.86
CA GLU A 104 -15.24 -1.93 1.63
C GLU A 104 -13.82 -2.45 1.87
N GLU A 105 -12.97 -2.50 0.83
CA GLU A 105 -11.60 -2.98 1.00
C GLU A 105 -10.74 -2.04 1.86
N LEU A 106 -10.93 -0.71 1.76
CA LEU A 106 -10.28 0.27 2.64
C LEU A 106 -10.66 0.05 4.11
N VAL A 107 -11.95 -0.15 4.40
CA VAL A 107 -12.43 -0.45 5.76
C VAL A 107 -11.85 -1.77 6.26
N LYS A 108 -11.84 -2.82 5.44
CA LYS A 108 -11.23 -4.11 5.81
C LYS A 108 -9.74 -4.00 6.10
N ALA A 109 -9.04 -3.10 5.42
CA ALA A 109 -7.62 -2.84 5.64
C ALA A 109 -7.35 -1.90 6.84
N GLY A 110 -8.39 -1.37 7.49
CA GLY A 110 -8.27 -0.41 8.59
C GLY A 110 -7.68 0.94 8.16
N LEU A 111 -7.88 1.32 6.90
CA LEU A 111 -7.50 2.62 6.32
C LEU A 111 -8.67 3.60 6.40
#